data_AF-A0A3A4P9Q1-F1
#
_entry.id   AF-A0A3A4P9Q1-F1
#
_cell.length_a   1.000
_cell.length_b   1.000
_cell.length_c   1.000
_cell.angle_alpha   90.00
_cell.angle_beta   90.00
_cell.angle_gamma   90.00
#
_symmetry.space_group_name_H-M   'P 1'
#
loop_
_entity.id
_entity.type
_entity.pdbx_description
1 polymer ?
#
loop_
_entity_poly.entity_id
_entity_poly.type
_entity_poly.pdbx_seq_one_letter_code
_entity_poly.pdbx_strand_id
1 'polypeptide(L)'
;KHIPAVCVEGDASVISLIENIQREDLNPIEEAEAVAKLIQKHHYQTKDLILLLGKAKSTISEIKKVNELPGEIKNECRNSNEWSRNVLVEIAKQPTKEQMLALFRKVKEQGLKSSEVRAITRKRKQGRDTTTLMLNKITAVKKSFKKIDLSELQNEKRESFKRELVNLREEINVLLQQFDSTMQ
;
A
#
# COMPACT_ATOMS: atom_id res chain seq x y z
N LYS A 1 7.80 -50.00 -10.45
CA LYS A 1 7.87 -48.67 -9.80
C LYS A 1 6.44 -48.16 -9.65
N HIS A 2 6.02 -47.79 -8.44
CA HIS A 2 4.73 -47.14 -8.21
C HIS A 2 5.00 -45.66 -7.95
N ILE A 3 4.28 -44.79 -8.66
CA ILE A 3 4.30 -43.34 -8.44
C ILE A 3 2.98 -43.03 -7.73
N PRO A 4 2.99 -42.52 -6.49
CA PRO A 4 1.78 -42.08 -5.83
C PRO A 4 1.19 -40.89 -6.61
N ALA A 5 -0.09 -40.97 -6.94
CA ALA A 5 -0.84 -39.92 -7.63
C ALA A 5 -2.13 -39.64 -6.87
N VAL A 6 -2.56 -38.37 -6.87
CA VAL A 6 -3.84 -37.93 -6.32
C VAL A 6 -4.68 -37.45 -7.50
N CYS A 7 -5.84 -38.07 -7.72
CA CYS A 7 -6.82 -37.58 -8.69
C CYS A 7 -7.53 -36.35 -8.12
N VAL A 8 -7.42 -35.23 -8.84
CA VAL A 8 -8.08 -33.97 -8.52
C VAL A 8 -8.91 -33.55 -9.72
N GLU A 9 -10.18 -33.19 -9.49
CA GLU A 9 -11.04 -32.60 -10.52
C GLU A 9 -10.65 -31.12 -10.71
N GLY A 10 -10.18 -30.76 -11.92
CA GLY A 10 -9.76 -29.40 -12.23
C GLY A 10 -9.00 -29.29 -13.57
N ASP A 11 -8.76 -28.06 -14.03
CA ASP A 11 -7.92 -27.80 -15.21
C ASP A 11 -6.46 -28.19 -14.88
N ALA A 12 -5.95 -29.21 -15.56
CA ALA A 12 -4.58 -29.71 -15.37
C ALA A 12 -3.51 -28.61 -15.48
N SER A 13 -3.75 -27.57 -16.30
CA SER A 13 -2.84 -26.44 -16.44
C SER A 13 -2.82 -25.55 -15.19
N VAL A 14 -3.95 -25.43 -14.49
CA VAL A 14 -4.06 -24.70 -13.21
C VAL A 14 -3.35 -25.46 -12.11
N ILE A 15 -3.60 -26.77 -12.01
CA ILE A 15 -3.00 -27.65 -11.00
C ILE A 15 -1.47 -27.61 -11.11
N SER A 16 -0.95 -27.78 -12.34
CA SER A 16 0.49 -27.70 -12.60
C SER A 16 1.08 -26.33 -12.25
N LEU A 17 0.35 -25.24 -12.53
CA LEU A 17 0.81 -23.89 -12.19
C LEU A 17 0.86 -23.66 -10.68
N ILE A 18 -0.13 -24.15 -9.92
CA ILE A 18 -0.16 -24.05 -8.46
C ILE A 18 1.01 -24.82 -7.84
N GLU A 19 1.21 -26.07 -8.26
CA GLU A 19 2.32 -26.90 -7.77
C GLU A 19 3.68 -26.22 -8.02
N ASN A 20 3.87 -25.67 -9.22
CA ASN A 20 5.08 -24.91 -9.54
C ASN A 20 5.25 -23.65 -8.67
N ILE A 21 4.17 -22.95 -8.33
CA ILE A 21 4.19 -21.77 -7.45
C ILE A 21 4.53 -22.15 -6.00
N GLN A 22 4.09 -23.32 -5.55
CA GLN A 22 4.28 -23.78 -4.17
C GLN A 22 5.70 -24.31 -3.90
N ARG A 23 6.56 -24.40 -4.93
CA ARG A 23 7.97 -24.77 -4.77
C ARG A 23 8.72 -23.76 -3.88
N GLU A 24 9.55 -24.28 -2.99
CA GLU A 24 10.31 -23.46 -2.03
C GLU A 24 11.47 -22.69 -2.68
N ASP A 25 11.95 -23.14 -3.84
CA ASP A 25 13.12 -22.58 -4.55
C ASP A 25 12.78 -21.52 -5.59
N LEU A 26 11.50 -21.13 -5.70
CA LEU A 26 11.06 -20.18 -6.73
C LEU A 26 11.58 -18.76 -6.46
N ASN A 27 12.19 -18.14 -7.48
CA ASN A 27 12.62 -16.75 -7.39
C ASN A 27 11.38 -15.83 -7.20
N PRO A 28 11.44 -14.79 -6.35
CA PRO A 28 10.35 -13.83 -6.20
C PRO A 28 9.75 -13.27 -7.50
N ILE A 29 10.56 -13.11 -8.56
CA ILE A 29 10.07 -12.68 -9.89
C ILE A 29 9.20 -13.75 -10.54
N GLU A 30 9.64 -15.00 -10.51
CA GLU A 30 8.91 -16.12 -11.10
C GLU A 30 7.59 -16.37 -10.36
N GLU A 31 7.60 -16.27 -9.02
CA GLU A 31 6.40 -16.35 -8.19
C GLU A 31 5.40 -15.24 -8.58
N ALA A 32 5.88 -14.02 -8.76
CA ALA A 32 5.07 -12.87 -9.15
C ALA A 32 4.42 -13.03 -10.53
N GLU A 33 5.17 -13.55 -11.50
CA GLU A 33 4.68 -13.80 -12.86
C GLU A 33 3.69 -14.96 -12.90
N ALA A 34 3.94 -16.03 -12.15
CA ALA A 34 3.06 -17.18 -12.08
C ALA A 34 1.72 -16.83 -11.41
N VAL A 35 1.74 -16.04 -10.32
CA VAL A 35 0.52 -15.49 -9.70
C VAL A 35 -0.21 -14.54 -10.66
N ALA A 36 0.51 -13.74 -11.45
CA ALA A 36 -0.10 -12.88 -12.46
C ALA A 36 -0.83 -13.69 -13.54
N LYS A 37 -0.26 -14.82 -13.98
CA LYS A 37 -0.90 -15.75 -14.93
C LYS A 37 -2.19 -16.35 -14.36
N LEU A 38 -2.21 -16.76 -13.09
CA LEU A 38 -3.42 -17.24 -12.42
C LEU A 38 -4.54 -16.18 -12.44
N ILE A 39 -4.19 -14.91 -12.19
CA ILE A 39 -5.16 -13.82 -12.20
C ILE A 39 -5.67 -13.52 -13.61
N GLN A 40 -4.77 -13.45 -14.61
CA GLN A 40 -5.13 -13.10 -15.97
C GLN A 40 -5.93 -14.19 -16.69
N LYS A 41 -5.51 -15.46 -16.57
CA LYS A 41 -6.10 -16.58 -17.31
C LYS A 41 -7.32 -17.18 -16.63
N HIS A 42 -7.35 -17.16 -15.29
CA HIS A 42 -8.39 -17.85 -14.51
C HIS A 42 -9.19 -16.90 -13.61
N HIS A 43 -8.98 -15.58 -13.71
CA HIS A 43 -9.74 -14.54 -13.01
C HIS A 43 -9.77 -14.67 -11.47
N TYR A 44 -8.79 -15.37 -10.90
CA TYR A 44 -8.71 -15.58 -9.46
C TYR A 44 -8.60 -14.27 -8.70
N GLN A 45 -9.42 -14.14 -7.66
CA GLN A 45 -9.38 -13.02 -6.73
C GLN A 45 -8.35 -13.28 -5.63
N THR A 46 -8.00 -12.24 -4.88
CA THR A 46 -7.06 -12.36 -3.75
C THR A 46 -7.49 -13.42 -2.74
N LYS A 47 -8.81 -13.55 -2.48
CA LYS A 47 -9.36 -14.57 -1.58
C LYS A 47 -9.09 -16.01 -2.07
N ASP A 48 -9.18 -16.23 -3.38
CA ASP A 48 -9.00 -17.55 -3.97
C ASP A 48 -7.52 -17.93 -3.93
N LEU A 49 -6.62 -16.98 -4.26
CA LEU A 49 -5.16 -17.18 -4.19
C LEU A 49 -4.67 -17.49 -2.77
N ILE A 50 -5.28 -16.91 -1.74
CA ILE A 50 -4.94 -17.21 -0.34
C ILE A 50 -5.22 -18.67 -0.02
N LEU A 51 -6.41 -19.17 -0.39
CA LEU A 51 -6.82 -20.55 -0.17
C LEU A 51 -5.97 -21.52 -1.00
N LEU A 52 -5.75 -21.18 -2.28
CA LEU A 52 -5.07 -22.02 -3.26
C LEU A 52 -3.57 -22.17 -2.98
N LEU A 53 -2.92 -21.09 -2.54
CA LEU A 53 -1.47 -21.06 -2.31
C LEU A 53 -1.10 -21.26 -0.83
N GLY A 54 -2.07 -21.25 0.09
CA GLY A 54 -1.81 -21.37 1.52
C GLY A 54 -1.00 -20.21 2.11
N LYS A 55 -1.00 -19.04 1.45
CA LYS A 55 -0.20 -17.86 1.83
C LYS A 55 -1.05 -16.76 2.44
N ALA A 56 -0.48 -16.01 3.38
CA ALA A 56 -1.16 -14.87 3.99
C ALA A 56 -1.53 -13.79 2.97
N LYS A 57 -2.59 -13.03 3.24
CA LYS A 57 -3.04 -11.90 2.40
C LYS A 57 -1.92 -10.89 2.12
N SER A 58 -1.07 -10.63 3.11
CA SER A 58 0.10 -9.75 2.98
C SER A 58 1.08 -10.29 1.95
N THR A 59 1.41 -11.58 2.00
CA THR A 59 2.30 -12.25 1.04
C THR A 59 1.75 -12.18 -0.37
N ILE A 60 0.45 -12.46 -0.57
CA ILE A 60 -0.18 -12.31 -1.91
C ILE A 60 -0.09 -10.87 -2.41
N SER A 61 -0.25 -9.88 -1.52
CA SER A 61 -0.13 -8.46 -1.88
C SER A 61 1.31 -8.09 -2.26
N GLU A 62 2.30 -8.62 -1.56
CA GLU A 62 3.72 -8.45 -1.87
C GLU A 62 4.10 -9.07 -3.21
N ILE A 63 3.65 -10.30 -3.48
CA ILE A 63 3.88 -10.97 -4.77
C ILE A 63 3.29 -10.14 -5.92
N LYS A 64 2.04 -9.68 -5.78
CA LYS A 64 1.41 -8.78 -6.75
C LYS A 64 2.21 -7.49 -6.93
N LYS A 65 2.73 -6.92 -5.84
CA LYS A 65 3.53 -5.70 -5.86
C LYS A 65 4.85 -5.89 -6.61
N VAL A 66 5.53 -7.01 -6.41
CA VAL A 66 6.74 -7.38 -7.19
C VAL A 66 6.42 -7.47 -8.68
N ASN A 67 5.24 -7.95 -9.06
CA ASN A 67 4.82 -7.98 -10.46
C ASN A 67 4.63 -6.58 -11.08
N GLU A 68 4.54 -5.51 -10.29
CA GLU A 68 4.47 -4.13 -10.82
C GLU A 68 5.84 -3.59 -11.23
N LEU A 69 6.94 -4.30 -10.96
CA LEU A 69 8.28 -3.86 -11.34
C LEU A 69 8.44 -3.72 -12.87
N PRO A 70 9.22 -2.74 -13.33
CA PRO A 70 9.62 -2.61 -14.73
C PRO A 70 10.31 -3.88 -15.25
N GLY A 71 10.10 -4.19 -16.53
CA GLY A 71 10.69 -5.37 -17.17
C GLY A 71 12.21 -5.43 -17.05
N GLU A 72 12.89 -4.27 -17.07
CA GLU A 72 14.34 -4.16 -16.86
C GLU A 72 14.78 -4.77 -15.51
N ILE A 73 14.09 -4.41 -14.42
CA ILE A 73 14.38 -4.92 -13.08
C ILE A 73 14.03 -6.41 -13.00
N LYS A 74 12.86 -6.81 -13.54
CA LYS A 74 12.46 -8.23 -13.54
C LYS A 74 13.46 -9.12 -14.26
N ASN A 75 13.93 -8.70 -15.44
CA ASN A 75 14.89 -9.46 -16.24
C ASN A 75 16.22 -9.65 -15.51
N GLU A 76 16.69 -8.62 -14.82
CA GLU A 76 17.94 -8.68 -14.07
C GLU A 76 17.81 -9.58 -12.84
N CYS A 77 16.71 -9.45 -12.10
CA CYS A 77 16.45 -10.26 -10.91
C CYS A 77 16.18 -11.73 -11.22
N ARG A 78 15.66 -12.07 -12.42
CA ARG A 78 15.34 -13.46 -12.80
C ARG A 78 16.56 -14.38 -12.78
N ASN A 79 17.72 -13.84 -13.15
CA ASN A 79 18.96 -14.62 -13.27
C ASN A 79 19.81 -14.64 -12.00
N SER A 80 19.34 -14.03 -10.89
CA SER A 80 20.06 -13.97 -9.62
C SER A 80 19.17 -14.38 -8.44
N ASN A 81 19.69 -15.27 -7.59
CA ASN A 81 19.04 -15.68 -6.34
C ASN A 81 19.38 -14.76 -5.15
N GLU A 82 20.04 -13.63 -5.40
CA GLU A 82 20.47 -12.70 -4.35
C GLU A 82 19.33 -11.78 -3.89
N TRP A 83 18.25 -11.70 -4.66
CA TRP A 83 17.16 -10.75 -4.43
C TRP A 83 16.09 -11.30 -3.52
N SER A 84 16.02 -10.75 -2.30
CA SER A 84 14.90 -11.04 -1.41
C SER A 84 13.60 -10.36 -1.87
N ARG A 85 12.46 -11.05 -1.72
CA ARG A 85 11.11 -10.49 -1.99
C ARG A 85 10.90 -9.13 -1.31
N ASN A 86 11.32 -9.00 -0.06
CA ASN A 86 11.14 -7.77 0.71
C ASN A 86 11.86 -6.55 0.11
N VAL A 87 13.07 -6.74 -0.43
CA VAL A 87 13.81 -5.68 -1.12
C VAL A 87 13.07 -5.25 -2.38
N LEU A 88 12.64 -6.23 -3.20
CA LEU A 88 11.90 -5.97 -4.43
C LEU A 88 10.57 -5.25 -4.17
N VAL A 89 9.89 -5.57 -3.08
CA VAL A 89 8.66 -4.87 -2.65
C VAL A 89 8.95 -3.41 -2.30
N GLU A 90 10.05 -3.08 -1.62
CA GLU A 90 10.41 -1.69 -1.33
C GLU A 90 10.75 -0.88 -2.59
N ILE A 91 11.34 -1.56 -3.58
CA ILE A 91 11.60 -0.96 -4.90
C ILE A 91 10.28 -0.71 -5.63
N ALA A 92 9.40 -1.70 -5.68
CA ALA A 92 8.09 -1.58 -6.34
C ALA A 92 7.15 -0.55 -5.69
N LYS A 93 7.42 -0.11 -4.45
CA LYS A 93 6.67 0.98 -3.80
C LYS A 93 7.02 2.37 -4.33
N GLN A 94 8.12 2.53 -5.09
CA GLN A 94 8.45 3.84 -5.63
C GLN A 94 7.41 4.27 -6.67
N PRO A 95 7.01 5.55 -6.70
CA PRO A 95 5.88 6.01 -7.50
C PRO A 95 6.14 6.03 -9.02
N THR A 96 7.40 6.17 -9.44
CA THR A 96 7.75 6.24 -10.88
C THR A 96 8.79 5.20 -11.25
N LYS A 97 8.80 4.82 -12.54
CA LYS A 97 9.77 3.87 -13.10
C LYS A 97 11.21 4.31 -12.84
N GLU A 98 11.49 5.60 -12.99
CA GLU A 98 12.82 6.18 -12.80
C GLU A 98 13.29 6.05 -11.35
N GLN A 99 12.39 6.26 -10.39
CA GLN A 99 12.68 6.11 -8.97
C GLN A 99 12.89 4.64 -8.59
N MET A 100 12.13 3.71 -9.19
CA MET A 100 12.36 2.27 -9.02
C MET A 100 13.75 1.87 -9.53
N LEU A 101 14.13 2.31 -10.73
CA LEU A 101 15.43 2.00 -11.33
C LEU A 101 16.59 2.61 -10.55
N ALA A 102 16.47 3.87 -10.12
CA ALA A 102 17.49 4.54 -9.32
C ALA A 102 17.73 3.82 -7.99
N LEU A 103 16.65 3.43 -7.31
CA LEU A 103 16.76 2.68 -6.05
C LEU A 103 17.33 1.28 -6.28
N PHE A 104 16.89 0.57 -7.32
CA PHE A 104 17.40 -0.75 -7.65
C PHE A 104 18.91 -0.75 -7.89
N ARG A 105 19.43 0.20 -8.68
CA ARG A 105 20.88 0.38 -8.91
C ARG A 105 21.63 0.62 -7.61
N LYS A 106 21.12 1.53 -6.77
CA LYS A 106 21.71 1.82 -5.45
C LYS A 106 21.78 0.58 -4.57
N VAL A 107 20.71 -0.21 -4.51
CA VAL A 107 20.66 -1.45 -3.72
C VAL A 107 21.65 -2.48 -4.25
N LYS A 108 21.77 -2.62 -5.57
CA LYS A 108 22.71 -3.53 -6.21
C LYS A 108 24.16 -3.16 -5.91
N GLU A 109 24.52 -1.89 -6.05
CA GLU A 109 25.89 -1.39 -5.82
C GLU A 109 26.32 -1.52 -4.36
N GLN A 110 25.39 -1.33 -3.43
CA GLN A 110 25.69 -1.28 -1.99
C GLN A 110 25.36 -2.59 -1.26
N GLY A 111 24.77 -3.58 -1.92
CA GLY A 111 24.40 -4.87 -1.31
C GLY A 111 23.40 -4.74 -0.16
N LEU A 112 22.47 -3.77 -0.25
CA LEU A 112 21.63 -3.39 0.88
C LEU A 112 20.59 -4.46 1.23
N LYS A 113 20.43 -4.73 2.53
CA LYS A 113 19.38 -5.59 3.06
C LYS A 113 18.05 -4.85 3.15
N SER A 114 16.95 -5.60 3.22
CA SER A 114 15.60 -5.02 3.30
C SER A 114 15.42 -3.97 4.41
N SER A 115 16.06 -4.13 5.56
CA SER A 115 16.03 -3.14 6.65
C SER A 115 16.65 -1.80 6.26
N GLU A 116 17.76 -1.82 5.54
CA GLU A 116 18.51 -0.64 5.09
C GLU A 116 17.76 0.04 3.94
N VAL A 117 17.24 -0.76 2.99
CA VAL A 117 16.37 -0.25 1.94
C VAL A 117 15.16 0.44 2.56
N ARG A 118 14.50 -0.19 3.54
CA ARG A 118 13.40 0.44 4.28
C ARG A 118 13.80 1.72 4.99
N ALA A 119 15.03 1.84 5.52
CA ALA A 119 15.49 3.07 6.15
C ALA A 119 15.67 4.21 5.13
N ILE A 120 16.09 3.88 3.90
CA ILE A 120 16.28 4.84 2.80
C ILE A 120 14.94 5.21 2.14
N THR A 121 14.07 4.22 1.90
CA THR A 121 12.78 4.38 1.21
C THR A 121 11.67 4.86 2.12
N ARG A 122 11.78 4.62 3.43
CA ARG A 122 11.20 5.54 4.39
C ARG A 122 11.93 6.86 4.19
N LYS A 123 11.43 7.64 3.21
CA LYS A 123 11.17 9.04 3.47
C LYS A 123 10.75 9.06 4.93
N ARG A 124 11.44 9.87 5.75
CA ARG A 124 10.82 10.36 6.97
C ARG A 124 9.35 10.47 6.60
N LYS A 125 8.44 9.81 7.32
CA LYS A 125 7.17 10.50 7.54
C LYS A 125 7.66 11.80 8.16
N GLN A 126 8.02 12.77 7.32
CA GLN A 126 8.18 14.16 7.66
C GLN A 126 6.82 14.37 8.27
N GLY A 127 6.81 14.32 9.60
CA GLY A 127 5.60 14.00 10.37
C GLY A 127 4.53 14.84 9.77
N ARG A 128 3.42 14.21 9.29
CA ARG A 128 2.31 14.88 8.59
C ARG A 128 2.31 16.30 9.10
N ASP A 129 2.83 17.24 8.30
CA ASP A 129 3.18 18.57 8.81
C ASP A 129 1.95 18.99 9.61
N THR A 130 2.11 19.25 10.91
CA THR A 130 0.97 19.35 11.83
C THR A 130 -0.03 20.36 11.25
N THR A 131 0.50 21.37 10.56
CA THR A 131 -0.17 22.32 9.68
C THR A 131 -1.00 21.66 8.57
N THR A 132 -0.42 20.79 7.74
CA THR A 132 -1.13 20.02 6.71
C THR A 132 -2.22 19.10 7.29
N LEU A 133 -1.99 18.46 8.44
CA LEU A 133 -3.03 17.66 9.10
C LEU A 133 -4.16 18.53 9.65
N MET A 134 -3.83 19.65 10.29
CA MET A 134 -4.80 20.62 10.81
C MET A 134 -5.60 21.26 9.67
N LEU A 135 -4.96 21.60 8.55
CA LEU A 135 -5.61 22.16 7.36
C LEU A 135 -6.64 21.18 6.76
N ASN A 136 -6.30 19.90 6.69
CA ASN A 136 -7.23 18.85 6.27
C ASN A 136 -8.42 18.72 7.22
N LYS A 137 -8.19 18.83 8.54
CA LYS A 137 -9.27 18.82 9.55
C LYS A 137 -10.18 20.05 9.41
N ILE A 138 -9.63 21.26 9.26
CA ILE A 138 -10.40 22.50 9.06
C ILE A 138 -11.25 22.38 7.79
N THR A 139 -10.69 21.86 6.71
CA THR A 139 -11.41 21.65 5.44
C THR A 139 -12.56 20.64 5.60
N ALA A 140 -12.34 19.56 6.35
CA ALA A 140 -13.37 18.57 6.65
C ALA A 140 -14.51 19.16 7.48
N VAL A 141 -14.19 19.93 8.53
CA VAL A 141 -15.19 20.63 9.37
C VAL A 141 -16.01 21.62 8.52
N LYS A 142 -15.35 22.42 7.68
CA LYS A 142 -16.02 23.34 6.73
C LYS A 142 -17.00 22.61 5.81
N LYS A 143 -16.63 21.41 5.32
CA LYS A 143 -17.51 20.60 4.48
C LYS A 143 -18.71 20.04 5.26
N SER A 144 -18.51 19.65 6.52
CA SER A 144 -19.58 19.17 7.39
C SER A 144 -20.61 20.25 7.67
N PHE A 145 -20.21 21.50 7.91
CA PHE A 145 -21.16 22.61 8.12
C PHE A 145 -22.12 22.81 6.95
N LYS A 146 -21.69 22.58 5.70
CA LYS A 146 -22.56 22.69 4.52
C LYS A 146 -23.65 21.62 4.45
N LYS A 147 -23.53 20.54 5.23
CA LYS A 147 -24.48 19.42 5.24
C LYS A 147 -25.47 19.51 6.40
N ILE A 148 -25.34 20.49 7.29
CA ILE A 148 -26.21 20.62 8.44
C ILE A 148 -27.48 21.33 7.99
N ASP A 149 -28.60 20.63 8.11
CA ASP A 149 -29.92 21.24 7.99
C ASP A 149 -30.38 21.76 9.36
N LEU A 150 -30.46 23.08 9.49
CA LEU A 150 -30.85 23.75 10.73
C LEU A 150 -32.35 23.66 11.01
N SER A 151 -33.15 23.22 10.04
CA SER A 151 -34.61 23.09 10.17
C SER A 151 -35.05 21.82 10.90
N GLU A 152 -34.20 20.79 10.94
CA GLU A 152 -34.50 19.49 11.59
C GLU A 152 -34.13 19.44 13.08
N LEU A 153 -33.54 20.50 13.63
CA LEU A 153 -33.06 20.54 15.01
C LEU A 153 -34.17 20.95 15.99
N GLN A 154 -34.43 20.09 16.99
CA GLN A 154 -35.28 20.41 18.15
C GLN A 154 -34.75 21.65 18.91
N ASN A 155 -35.66 22.48 19.43
CA ASN A 155 -35.35 23.80 20.01
C ASN A 155 -34.21 23.78 21.07
N GLU A 156 -34.19 22.80 21.98
CA GLU A 156 -33.14 22.68 23.01
C GLU A 156 -31.76 22.36 22.42
N LYS A 157 -31.72 21.48 21.40
CA LYS A 157 -30.47 21.11 20.70
C LYS A 157 -29.97 22.23 19.80
N ARG A 158 -30.87 23.10 19.33
CA ARG A 158 -30.53 24.25 18.49
C ARG A 158 -29.76 25.31 19.28
N GLU A 159 -30.19 25.61 20.50
CA GLU A 159 -29.50 26.60 21.34
C GLU A 159 -28.15 26.11 21.84
N SER A 160 -28.02 24.83 22.22
CA SER A 160 -26.72 24.26 22.58
C SER A 160 -25.76 24.23 21.38
N PHE A 161 -26.25 23.83 20.21
CA PHE A 161 -25.45 23.82 18.98
C PHE A 161 -25.00 25.24 18.58
N LYS A 162 -25.89 26.22 18.67
CA LYS A 162 -25.56 27.64 18.44
C LYS A 162 -24.47 28.13 19.40
N ARG A 163 -24.56 27.77 20.69
CA ARG A 163 -23.55 28.14 21.70
C ARG A 163 -22.17 27.59 21.35
N GLU A 164 -22.09 26.32 20.94
CA GLU A 164 -20.81 25.71 20.53
C GLU A 164 -20.21 26.37 19.28
N LEU A 165 -21.03 26.76 18.30
CA LEU A 165 -20.54 27.50 17.14
C LEU A 165 -19.98 28.88 17.50
N VAL A 166 -20.62 29.56 18.45
CA VAL A 166 -20.13 30.85 18.96
C VAL A 166 -18.79 30.66 19.69
N ASN A 167 -18.67 29.65 20.56
CA ASN A 167 -17.42 29.34 21.25
C ASN A 167 -16.29 29.03 20.25
N LEU A 168 -16.55 28.17 19.26
CA LEU A 168 -15.58 27.85 18.21
C LEU A 168 -15.13 29.10 17.42
N ARG A 169 -16.05 30.03 17.14
CA ARG A 169 -15.72 31.29 16.47
C ARG A 169 -14.76 32.13 17.33
N GLU A 170 -15.02 32.26 18.63
CA GLU A 170 -14.14 33.01 19.52
C GLU A 170 -12.75 32.38 19.60
N GLU A 171 -12.65 31.06 19.71
CA GLU A 171 -11.36 30.35 19.72
C GLU A 171 -10.58 30.58 18.41
N ILE A 172 -11.25 30.54 17.26
CA ILE A 172 -10.63 30.83 15.96
C ILE A 172 -10.15 32.29 15.91
N ASN A 173 -10.93 33.24 16.42
CA ASN A 173 -10.53 34.65 16.44
C ASN A 173 -9.29 34.88 17.30
N VAL A 174 -9.21 34.26 18.47
CA VAL A 174 -8.02 34.30 19.34
C VAL A 174 -6.81 33.73 18.62
N LEU A 175 -6.97 32.59 17.94
CA LEU A 175 -5.90 31.96 17.17
C LEU A 175 -5.42 32.87 16.02
N LEU A 176 -6.33 33.54 15.31
CA LEU A 176 -5.98 34.48 14.24
C LEU A 176 -5.19 35.69 14.77
N GLN A 177 -5.59 36.25 15.91
CA GLN A 177 -4.86 37.34 16.57
C GLN A 177 -3.43 36.92 16.97
N GLN A 178 -3.25 35.69 17.43
CA GLN A 178 -1.91 35.13 17.71
C GLN A 178 -1.06 35.03 16.43
N PHE A 179 -1.64 34.65 15.29
CA PHE A 179 -0.91 34.64 14.02
C PHE A 179 -0.48 36.04 13.58
N ASP A 180 -1.37 37.03 13.67
CA ASP A 180 -1.10 38.40 13.24
C ASP A 180 -0.02 39.07 14.11
N SER A 181 0.00 38.77 15.42
CA SER A 181 0.99 39.30 16.37
C SER A 181 2.39 38.64 16.26
N THR A 182 2.50 37.48 15.63
CA THR A 182 3.79 36.77 15.45
C THR A 182 4.50 37.17 14.14
N MET A 183 3.84 37.96 13.29
CA MET A 183 4.31 38.38 11.96
C MET A 183 4.72 39.86 11.89
N GLN A 184 4.72 40.57 13.02
CA GLN A 184 5.29 41.92 13.21
C GLN A 184 6.63 41.85 13.93
#